data_AF-A0A5E3WSS8-F1
#
_entry.id   AF-A0A5E3WSS8-F1
#
_cell.length_a   1.000
_cell.length_b   1.000
_cell.length_c   1.000
_cell.angle_alpha   90.00
_cell.angle_beta   90.00
_cell.angle_gamma   90.00
#
_symmetry.space_group_name_H-M   'P 1'
#
loop_
_entity.id
_entity.type
_entity.pdbx_description
1 polymer ?
#
loop_
_entity_poly.entity_id
_entity_poly.type
_entity_poly.pdbx_seq_one_letter_code
_entity_poly.pdbx_strand_id
1 'polypeptide(L)'
;MYCSPECQKAAWKQHKKVCRDAPVLKSTPPDALVDGVRVKGPIFHPENVTIAPDHPVWTKGTVSPISQLIDFPILIHRDEPEHGLNVANIESRDIQSITYLMIKPEIGFADMRWQKNVGTCTVVRADQKHLTHVALEMIWMYCDKILNVFGEAGPPAPYKMYNSQAFHAFCQQYKEEYTQIPTRRAEFESLVLPLQ
;
A
#
# COMPACT_ATOMS: atom_id res chain seq x y z
N MET A 1 7.00 -16.55 0.89
CA MET A 1 7.23 -17.91 1.41
C MET A 1 8.74 -18.10 1.54
N TYR A 2 9.26 -18.48 2.71
CA TYR A 2 10.70 -18.71 2.89
C TYR A 2 11.10 -20.06 2.28
N CYS A 3 12.30 -20.14 1.69
CA CYS A 3 12.77 -21.35 1.01
C CYS A 3 13.09 -22.50 1.97
N SER A 4 13.29 -22.21 3.26
CA SER A 4 13.46 -23.22 4.31
C SER A 4 13.16 -22.65 5.71
N PRO A 5 12.96 -23.52 6.72
CA PRO A 5 12.86 -23.12 8.12
C PRO A 5 14.08 -22.35 8.63
N GLU A 6 15.28 -22.65 8.11
CA GLU A 6 16.52 -21.95 8.45
C GLU A 6 16.52 -20.53 7.90
N CYS A 7 16.07 -20.34 6.65
CA CYS A 7 15.89 -19.01 6.06
C CYS A 7 14.87 -18.17 6.84
N GLN A 8 13.77 -18.80 7.28
CA GLN A 8 12.77 -18.14 8.14
C GLN A 8 13.39 -17.72 9.47
N LYS A 9 14.13 -18.61 10.14
CA LYS A 9 14.77 -18.35 11.45
C LYS A 9 15.85 -17.27 11.35
N ALA A 10 16.60 -17.23 10.25
CA ALA A 10 17.57 -16.17 9.97
C ALA A 10 16.89 -14.81 9.78
N ALA A 11 15.81 -14.77 8.99
CA ALA A 11 15.01 -13.56 8.78
C ALA A 11 14.20 -13.15 10.04
N TRP A 12 13.92 -14.09 10.95
CA TRP A 12 13.05 -13.88 12.12
C TRP A 12 13.53 -12.77 13.05
N LYS A 13 14.84 -12.58 13.23
CA LYS A 13 15.35 -11.48 14.08
C LYS A 13 14.92 -10.11 13.58
N GLN A 14 14.76 -9.98 12.27
CA GLN A 14 14.37 -8.75 11.58
C GLN A 14 12.85 -8.68 11.45
N HIS A 15 12.23 -9.77 11.02
CA HIS A 15 10.79 -9.90 10.89
C HIS A 15 10.04 -9.76 12.22
N LYS A 16 10.59 -10.24 13.35
CA LYS A 16 9.92 -10.13 14.66
C LYS A 16 9.74 -8.67 15.10
N LYS A 17 10.67 -7.78 14.76
CA LYS A 17 10.55 -6.34 15.04
C LYS A 17 9.40 -5.71 14.25
N VAL A 18 9.16 -6.24 13.06
CA VAL A 18 8.12 -5.81 12.11
C VAL A 18 6.76 -6.44 12.46
N CYS A 19 6.75 -7.69 12.93
CA CYS A 19 5.55 -8.49 13.20
C CYS A 19 4.89 -8.18 14.55
N ARG A 20 5.67 -7.81 15.59
CA ARG A 20 5.13 -7.61 16.94
C ARG A 20 4.22 -6.38 17.04
N ASP A 21 4.54 -5.33 16.30
CA ASP A 21 3.88 -4.04 16.41
C ASP A 21 2.84 -3.83 15.29
N ALA A 22 2.58 -4.87 14.49
CA ALA A 22 1.59 -4.86 13.43
C ALA A 22 0.16 -4.76 14.00
N PRO A 23 -0.68 -3.82 13.53
CA PRO A 23 -2.06 -3.70 13.99
C PRO A 23 -2.85 -5.00 13.74
N VAL A 24 -3.70 -5.35 14.71
CA VAL A 24 -4.65 -6.45 14.57
C VAL A 24 -5.64 -6.08 13.48
N LEU A 25 -5.55 -6.76 12.35
CA LEU A 25 -6.47 -6.59 11.24
C LEU A 25 -7.83 -7.18 11.63
N LYS A 26 -8.91 -6.49 11.28
CA LYS A 26 -10.24 -7.08 11.42
C LYS A 26 -10.32 -8.30 10.49
N SER A 27 -10.67 -9.44 11.08
CA SER A 27 -10.80 -10.71 10.35
C SER A 27 -12.18 -10.90 9.71
N THR A 28 -13.14 -10.02 10.03
CA THR A 28 -14.50 -10.07 9.53
C THR A 28 -14.77 -8.95 8.53
N PRO A 29 -15.63 -9.17 7.53
CA PRO A 29 -16.14 -8.09 6.70
C PRO A 29 -16.89 -7.02 7.52
N PRO A 30 -17.07 -5.79 6.99
CA PRO A 30 -17.86 -4.76 7.64
C PRO A 30 -19.36 -5.09 7.61
N ASP A 31 -20.13 -4.51 8.53
CA ASP A 31 -21.60 -4.66 8.55
C ASP A 31 -22.31 -3.73 7.55
N ALA A 32 -21.58 -2.76 7.00
CA ALA A 32 -22.09 -1.72 6.12
C ALA A 32 -21.14 -1.45 4.95
N LEU A 33 -21.61 -0.63 4.03
CA LEU A 33 -20.80 -0.08 2.95
C LEU A 33 -19.64 0.75 3.52
N VAL A 34 -18.44 0.53 2.97
CA VAL A 34 -17.21 1.26 3.37
C VAL A 34 -16.59 1.92 2.15
N ASP A 35 -16.13 3.14 2.31
CA ASP A 35 -15.43 3.85 1.24
C ASP A 35 -14.03 3.30 1.02
N GLY A 36 -13.71 3.08 -0.24
CA GLY A 36 -12.43 2.60 -0.73
C GLY A 36 -12.03 3.32 -2.00
N VAL A 37 -10.96 2.82 -2.62
CA VAL A 37 -10.40 3.39 -3.84
C VAL A 37 -10.17 2.29 -4.85
N ARG A 38 -10.65 2.48 -6.08
CA ARG A 38 -10.33 1.62 -7.21
C ARG A 38 -9.21 2.27 -8.02
N VAL A 39 -8.18 1.49 -8.36
CA VAL A 39 -7.00 1.97 -9.11
C VAL A 39 -6.88 1.19 -10.42
N LYS A 40 -6.66 1.92 -11.52
CA LYS A 40 -6.56 1.38 -12.89
C LYS A 40 -5.32 1.91 -13.60
N GLY A 41 -4.85 1.15 -14.59
CA GLY A 41 -3.91 1.61 -15.63
C GLY A 41 -2.46 1.86 -15.16
N PRO A 42 -1.56 2.18 -16.12
CA PRO A 42 -0.16 2.45 -15.82
C PRO A 42 0.06 3.80 -15.13
N ILE A 43 -0.83 4.76 -15.35
CA ILE A 43 -0.85 6.05 -14.65
C ILE A 43 -1.79 5.93 -13.46
N PHE A 44 -1.39 6.45 -12.30
CA PHE A 44 -2.24 6.46 -11.11
C PHE A 44 -3.56 7.20 -11.38
N HIS A 45 -4.62 6.41 -11.57
CA HIS A 45 -5.99 6.90 -11.81
C HIS A 45 -6.91 6.34 -10.72
N PRO A 46 -6.89 6.93 -9.51
CA PRO A 46 -7.72 6.47 -8.42
C PRO A 46 -9.16 6.97 -8.56
N GLU A 47 -10.11 6.12 -8.21
CA GLU A 47 -11.55 6.40 -8.21
C GLU A 47 -12.08 6.10 -6.81
N ASN A 48 -12.65 7.10 -6.12
CA ASN A 48 -13.35 6.85 -4.85
C ASN A 48 -14.58 5.98 -5.13
N VAL A 49 -14.72 4.86 -4.42
CA VAL A 49 -15.79 3.89 -4.61
C VAL A 49 -16.34 3.43 -3.26
N THR A 50 -17.60 3.01 -3.25
CA THR A 50 -18.21 2.40 -2.06
C THR A 50 -18.18 0.88 -2.20
N ILE A 51 -17.68 0.19 -1.17
CA ILE A 51 -17.41 -1.26 -1.17
C ILE A 51 -18.41 -1.97 -0.27
N ALA A 52 -19.10 -2.97 -0.83
CA ALA A 52 -20.08 -3.78 -0.11
C ALA A 52 -19.43 -4.78 0.87
N PRO A 53 -20.14 -5.16 1.96
CA PRO A 53 -19.70 -6.21 2.89
C PRO A 53 -19.30 -7.55 2.27
N ASP A 54 -19.92 -7.93 1.15
CA ASP A 54 -19.66 -9.18 0.44
C ASP A 54 -18.53 -9.07 -0.59
N HIS A 55 -17.93 -7.88 -0.75
CA HIS A 55 -16.84 -7.68 -1.70
C HIS A 55 -15.63 -8.58 -1.37
N PRO A 56 -15.01 -9.25 -2.35
CA PRO A 56 -13.91 -10.17 -2.09
C PRO A 56 -12.67 -9.56 -1.44
N VAL A 57 -12.52 -8.23 -1.44
CA VAL A 57 -11.41 -7.54 -0.75
C VAL A 57 -11.33 -7.87 0.74
N TRP A 58 -12.48 -8.11 1.40
CA TRP A 58 -12.52 -8.38 2.84
C TRP A 58 -12.01 -9.78 3.20
N THR A 59 -12.08 -10.73 2.27
CA THR A 59 -11.73 -12.15 2.51
C THR A 59 -10.51 -12.61 1.72
N LYS A 60 -10.25 -11.99 0.57
CA LYS A 60 -9.16 -12.33 -0.36
C LYS A 60 -8.19 -11.16 -0.58
N GLY A 61 -8.41 -10.03 0.07
CA GLY A 61 -7.48 -8.90 0.02
C GLY A 61 -6.12 -9.25 0.62
N THR A 62 -5.07 -8.68 0.06
CA THR A 62 -3.71 -8.79 0.59
C THR A 62 -3.33 -7.48 1.26
N VAL A 63 -2.77 -7.55 2.47
CA VAL A 63 -2.32 -6.37 3.20
C VAL A 63 -1.07 -5.79 2.52
N SER A 64 -1.04 -4.47 2.32
CA SER A 64 0.17 -3.78 1.87
C SER A 64 1.23 -3.84 2.98
N PRO A 65 2.43 -4.40 2.74
CA PRO A 65 3.40 -4.67 3.80
C PRO A 65 3.84 -3.43 4.57
N ILE A 66 4.19 -2.34 3.87
CA ILE A 66 4.64 -1.11 4.52
C ILE A 66 3.48 -0.39 5.21
N SER A 67 2.27 -0.43 4.63
CA SER A 67 1.09 0.21 5.21
C SER A 67 0.80 -0.25 6.64
N GLN A 68 1.08 -1.53 6.93
CA GLN A 68 0.94 -2.09 8.26
C GLN A 68 1.97 -1.53 9.25
N LEU A 69 3.17 -1.19 8.79
CA LEU A 69 4.28 -0.69 9.64
C LEU A 69 4.18 0.79 9.95
N ILE A 70 3.33 1.51 9.23
CA ILE A 70 3.06 2.94 9.42
C ILE A 70 1.73 3.18 10.13
N ASP A 71 1.16 2.16 10.76
CA ASP A 71 -0.14 2.17 11.45
C ASP A 71 -1.34 2.57 10.56
N PHE A 72 -1.24 2.34 9.25
CA PHE A 72 -2.32 2.63 8.29
C PHE A 72 -2.57 1.42 7.36
N PRO A 73 -3.05 0.27 7.89
CA PRO A 73 -3.12 -0.97 7.12
C PRO A 73 -4.18 -0.88 6.02
N ILE A 74 -3.76 -1.07 4.77
CA ILE A 74 -4.66 -1.20 3.61
C ILE A 74 -4.70 -2.63 3.08
N LEU A 75 -5.87 -3.07 2.65
CA LEU A 75 -6.10 -4.30 1.89
C LEU A 75 -6.20 -3.96 0.41
N ILE A 76 -5.50 -4.73 -0.41
CA ILE A 76 -5.50 -4.62 -1.86
C ILE A 76 -6.04 -5.93 -2.46
N HIS A 77 -7.06 -5.82 -3.29
CA HIS A 77 -7.62 -6.93 -4.04
C HIS A 77 -7.57 -6.65 -5.52
N ARG A 78 -7.18 -7.64 -6.32
CA ARG A 78 -7.28 -7.58 -7.78
C ARG A 78 -8.69 -7.91 -8.19
N ASP A 79 -9.32 -7.02 -8.93
CA ASP A 79 -10.67 -7.23 -9.44
C ASP A 79 -10.68 -8.27 -10.58
N GLU A 80 -9.53 -8.50 -11.23
CA GLU A 80 -9.36 -9.53 -12.24
C GLU A 80 -8.43 -10.67 -11.79
N PRO A 81 -8.57 -11.88 -12.39
CA PRO A 81 -7.68 -12.99 -12.10
C PRO A 81 -6.21 -12.68 -12.39
N GLU A 82 -5.35 -13.24 -11.55
CA GLU A 82 -3.90 -13.21 -11.77
C GLU A 82 -3.52 -13.99 -13.02
N HIS A 83 -2.58 -13.44 -13.79
CA HIS A 83 -2.00 -14.11 -14.94
C HIS A 83 -0.78 -14.93 -14.52
N GLY A 84 -0.56 -16.05 -15.20
CA GLY A 84 0.66 -16.83 -15.01
C GLY A 84 1.91 -16.01 -15.32
N LEU A 85 3.02 -16.30 -14.64
CA LEU A 85 4.29 -15.58 -14.83
C LEU A 85 4.85 -15.65 -16.26
N ASN A 86 4.40 -16.63 -17.05
CA ASN A 86 4.81 -16.83 -18.44
C ASN A 86 3.99 -15.99 -19.45
N VAL A 87 2.94 -15.30 -18.99
CA VAL A 87 2.14 -14.42 -19.87
C VAL A 87 2.97 -13.17 -20.20
N ALA A 88 2.95 -12.78 -21.48
CA ALA A 88 3.56 -11.55 -21.96
C ALA A 88 3.02 -10.33 -21.19
N ASN A 89 3.83 -9.29 -21.07
CA ASN A 89 3.38 -8.09 -20.38
C ASN A 89 2.33 -7.34 -21.20
N ILE A 90 1.26 -6.90 -20.54
CA ILE A 90 0.22 -6.05 -21.10
C ILE A 90 0.35 -4.72 -20.37
N GLU A 91 1.07 -3.77 -20.98
CA GLU A 91 1.45 -2.50 -20.34
C GLU A 91 0.25 -1.74 -19.74
N SER A 92 -0.91 -1.80 -20.38
CA SER A 92 -2.15 -1.17 -19.88
C SER A 92 -2.67 -1.74 -18.56
N ARG A 93 -2.17 -2.92 -18.14
CA ARG A 93 -2.52 -3.60 -16.88
C ARG A 93 -1.45 -3.44 -15.82
N ASP A 94 -0.29 -2.86 -16.14
CA ASP A 94 0.66 -2.51 -15.11
C ASP A 94 0.09 -1.36 -14.31
N ILE A 95 0.19 -1.44 -12.99
CA ILE A 95 -0.26 -0.39 -12.08
C ILE A 95 0.87 -0.15 -11.09
N GLN A 96 1.81 0.71 -11.49
CA GLN A 96 3.06 0.92 -10.74
C GLN A 96 2.78 1.35 -9.30
N SER A 97 1.73 2.13 -9.06
CA SER A 97 1.30 2.51 -7.72
C SER A 97 0.96 1.30 -6.84
N ILE A 98 0.23 0.32 -7.36
CA ILE A 98 -0.05 -0.94 -6.66
C ILE A 98 1.21 -1.77 -6.49
N THR A 99 2.10 -1.82 -7.49
CA THR A 99 3.40 -2.48 -7.35
C THR A 99 4.18 -1.91 -6.16
N TYR A 100 4.23 -0.59 -6.03
CA TYR A 100 4.97 0.09 -4.96
C TYR A 100 4.33 -0.10 -3.60
N LEU A 101 3.00 -0.07 -3.53
CA LEU A 101 2.26 -0.40 -2.30
C LEU A 101 2.50 -1.85 -1.84
N MET A 102 2.90 -2.75 -2.74
CA MET A 102 3.14 -4.16 -2.45
C MET A 102 4.61 -4.55 -2.31
N ILE A 103 5.52 -3.58 -2.19
CA ILE A 103 6.95 -3.87 -1.96
C ILE A 103 7.16 -4.49 -0.58
N LYS A 104 8.13 -5.41 -0.52
CA LYS A 104 8.55 -6.03 0.72
C LYS A 104 9.54 -5.13 1.47
N PRO A 105 9.33 -4.87 2.76
CA PRO A 105 10.19 -3.98 3.53
C PRO A 105 11.63 -4.49 3.66
N GLU A 106 11.87 -5.78 3.49
CA GLU A 106 13.22 -6.37 3.61
C GLU A 106 14.08 -6.18 2.35
N ILE A 107 13.46 -6.11 1.17
CA ILE A 107 14.19 -6.18 -0.11
C ILE A 107 13.85 -5.08 -1.11
N GLY A 108 12.82 -4.26 -0.86
CA GLY A 108 12.43 -3.17 -1.77
C GLY A 108 11.79 -3.64 -3.07
N PHE A 109 11.44 -4.93 -3.19
CA PHE A 109 10.74 -5.49 -4.35
C PHE A 109 9.38 -6.03 -3.95
N ALA A 110 8.39 -5.86 -4.82
CA ALA A 110 7.12 -6.56 -4.71
C ALA A 110 7.25 -8.02 -5.13
N ASP A 111 6.34 -8.89 -4.69
CA ASP A 111 6.26 -10.24 -5.27
C ASP A 111 5.98 -10.18 -6.77
N MET A 112 6.50 -11.15 -7.53
CA MET A 112 6.37 -11.19 -9.00
C MET A 112 4.93 -11.01 -9.49
N ARG A 113 3.96 -11.54 -8.73
CA ARG A 113 2.54 -11.34 -9.01
C ARG A 113 2.19 -9.86 -9.17
N TRP A 114 2.73 -8.98 -8.31
CA TRP A 114 2.49 -7.53 -8.28
C TRP A 114 3.40 -6.71 -9.19
N GLN A 115 4.38 -7.32 -9.87
CA GLN A 115 5.34 -6.59 -10.69
C GLN A 115 4.87 -6.37 -12.14
N LYS A 116 3.96 -7.20 -12.64
CA LYS A 116 3.42 -7.08 -14.01
C LYS A 116 2.00 -7.58 -14.12
N ASN A 117 1.26 -7.12 -15.12
CA ASN A 117 -0.12 -7.56 -15.39
C ASN A 117 -0.99 -7.50 -14.14
N VAL A 118 -0.86 -6.42 -13.35
CA VAL A 118 -1.54 -6.29 -12.06
C VAL A 118 -3.05 -6.24 -12.24
N GLY A 119 -3.50 -5.47 -13.22
CA GLY A 119 -4.91 -5.25 -13.47
C GLY A 119 -5.57 -4.35 -12.43
N THR A 120 -6.84 -4.03 -12.64
CA THR A 120 -7.61 -3.14 -11.75
C THR A 120 -7.58 -3.69 -10.32
N CYS A 121 -7.35 -2.79 -9.36
CA CYS A 121 -7.35 -3.16 -7.94
C CYS A 121 -8.34 -2.32 -7.15
N THR A 122 -9.07 -2.99 -6.25
CA THR A 122 -9.84 -2.35 -5.19
C THR A 122 -9.00 -2.30 -3.92
N VAL A 123 -8.92 -1.12 -3.30
CA VAL A 123 -8.18 -0.84 -2.07
C VAL A 123 -9.12 -0.33 -0.99
N VAL A 124 -9.01 -0.89 0.21
CA VAL A 124 -9.76 -0.45 1.40
C VAL A 124 -8.84 -0.41 2.60
N ARG A 125 -9.25 0.24 3.69
CA ARG A 125 -8.54 0.08 4.95
C ARG A 125 -8.96 -1.19 5.67
N ALA A 126 -7.98 -1.88 6.24
CA ALA A 126 -8.22 -3.12 6.97
C ALA A 126 -8.99 -2.90 8.30
N ASP A 127 -8.94 -1.69 8.85
CA ASP A 127 -9.75 -1.29 10.02
C ASP A 127 -11.18 -0.89 9.66
N GLN A 128 -11.55 -0.96 8.37
CA GLN A 128 -12.84 -0.61 7.79
C GLN A 128 -13.21 0.88 7.91
N LYS A 129 -12.23 1.76 8.19
CA LYS A 129 -12.45 3.21 8.10
C LYS A 129 -12.40 3.71 6.66
N HIS A 130 -12.82 4.95 6.47
CA HIS A 130 -12.81 5.64 5.18
C HIS A 130 -11.39 5.72 4.59
N LEU A 131 -11.28 5.42 3.29
CA LEU A 131 -10.07 5.63 2.50
C LEU A 131 -10.37 6.56 1.33
N THR A 132 -9.72 7.73 1.30
CA THR A 132 -9.75 8.63 0.15
C THR A 132 -8.64 8.29 -0.85
N HIS A 133 -8.82 8.68 -2.12
CA HIS A 133 -7.75 8.63 -3.11
C HIS A 133 -6.50 9.42 -2.69
N VAL A 134 -6.65 10.58 -2.03
CA VAL A 134 -5.51 11.39 -1.54
C VAL A 134 -4.74 10.65 -0.44
N ALA A 135 -5.44 9.98 0.48
CA ALA A 135 -4.78 9.16 1.51
C ALA A 135 -4.03 8.00 0.86
N LEU A 136 -4.62 7.34 -0.14
CA LEU A 136 -3.94 6.28 -0.90
C LEU A 136 -2.70 6.80 -1.64
N GLU A 137 -2.79 7.98 -2.25
CA GLU A 137 -1.67 8.66 -2.91
C GLU A 137 -0.53 8.91 -1.93
N MET A 138 -0.81 9.40 -0.73
CA MET A 138 0.22 9.61 0.29
C MET A 138 0.95 8.32 0.66
N ILE A 139 0.25 7.20 0.79
CA ILE A 139 0.87 5.90 1.09
C ILE A 139 1.74 5.44 -0.10
N TRP A 140 1.23 5.59 -1.33
CA TRP A 140 1.97 5.25 -2.53
C TRP A 140 3.26 6.08 -2.65
N MET A 141 3.16 7.41 -2.52
CA MET A 141 4.32 8.30 -2.59
C MET A 141 5.30 8.10 -1.44
N TYR A 142 4.82 7.65 -0.28
CA TYR A 142 5.70 7.21 0.79
C TYR A 142 6.50 5.95 0.42
N CYS A 143 5.85 4.98 -0.23
CA CYS A 143 6.52 3.79 -0.75
C CYS A 143 7.52 4.14 -1.85
N ASP A 144 7.20 5.10 -2.73
CA ASP A 144 8.14 5.65 -3.72
C ASP A 144 9.38 6.26 -3.05
N LYS A 145 9.18 7.10 -2.03
CA LYS A 145 10.28 7.66 -1.23
C LYS A 145 11.17 6.58 -0.61
N ILE A 146 10.57 5.51 -0.09
CA ILE A 146 11.29 4.35 0.45
C ILE A 146 12.11 3.66 -0.64
N LEU A 147 11.55 3.47 -1.85
CA LEU A 147 12.26 2.89 -2.98
C LEU A 147 13.46 3.73 -3.43
N ASN A 148 13.34 5.05 -3.41
CA ASN A 148 14.47 5.94 -3.70
C ASN A 148 15.62 5.70 -2.70
N VAL A 149 15.31 5.57 -1.40
CA VAL A 149 16.33 5.23 -0.37
C VAL A 149 16.93 3.84 -0.60
N PHE A 150 16.14 2.86 -1.05
CA PHE A 150 16.66 1.56 -1.46
C PHE A 150 17.66 1.69 -2.62
N GLY A 151 17.33 2.48 -3.64
CA GLY A 151 18.18 2.68 -4.82
C GLY A 151 19.49 3.42 -4.51
N GLU A 152 19.44 4.37 -3.57
CA GLU A 152 20.60 5.19 -3.20
C GLU A 152 21.55 4.50 -2.21
N ALA A 153 21.00 3.87 -1.17
CA ALA A 153 21.76 3.41 -0.01
C ALA A 153 21.55 1.93 0.36
N GLY A 154 20.48 1.30 -0.15
CA GLY A 154 20.13 -0.09 0.16
C GLY A 154 19.85 -0.36 1.65
N PRO A 155 19.58 -1.64 2.01
CA PRO A 155 19.43 -2.04 3.41
C PRO A 155 20.70 -1.77 4.24
N PRO A 156 20.59 -1.29 5.49
CA PRO A 156 19.36 -1.11 6.28
C PRO A 156 18.76 0.32 6.23
N ALA A 157 19.19 1.18 5.31
CA ALA A 157 18.85 2.61 5.34
C ALA A 157 17.33 2.91 5.34
N PRO A 158 16.46 2.17 4.62
CA PRO A 158 15.01 2.39 4.65
C PRO A 158 14.35 2.06 5.99
N TYR A 159 14.97 1.26 6.87
CA TYR A 159 14.28 0.69 8.03
C TYR A 159 13.84 1.72 9.06
N LYS A 160 14.51 2.88 9.12
CA LYS A 160 14.11 4.02 9.98
C LYS A 160 12.80 4.68 9.53
N MET A 161 12.29 4.34 8.35
CA MET A 161 11.04 4.86 7.78
C MET A 161 9.84 3.95 8.10
N TYR A 162 10.04 2.77 8.67
CA TYR A 162 8.96 1.82 8.94
C TYR A 162 8.33 2.09 10.31
N ASN A 163 7.68 3.25 10.45
CA ASN A 163 6.93 3.64 11.64
C ASN A 163 5.98 4.81 11.32
N SER A 164 4.92 4.94 12.12
CA SER A 164 3.91 5.99 11.97
C SER A 164 4.47 7.41 12.12
N GLN A 165 5.47 7.64 12.98
CA GLN A 165 6.07 8.97 13.14
C GLN A 165 6.72 9.48 11.84
N ALA A 166 7.52 8.65 11.19
CA ALA A 166 8.17 8.97 9.93
C ALA A 166 7.15 9.18 8.80
N PHE A 167 6.06 8.40 8.79
CA PHE A 167 4.97 8.56 7.84
C PHE A 167 4.20 9.86 8.07
N HIS A 168 3.84 10.19 9.31
CA HIS A 168 3.15 11.44 9.65
C HIS A 168 3.97 12.67 9.25
N ALA A 169 5.27 12.67 9.52
CA ALA A 169 6.17 13.75 9.09
C ALA A 169 6.20 13.90 7.57
N PHE A 170 6.21 12.77 6.83
CA PHE A 170 6.09 12.79 5.38
C PHE A 170 4.73 13.37 4.93
N CYS A 171 3.62 12.93 5.50
CA CYS A 171 2.29 13.43 5.13
C CYS A 171 2.16 14.94 5.34
N GLN A 172 2.75 15.47 6.41
CA GLN A 172 2.78 16.92 6.68
C GLN A 172 3.53 17.66 5.57
N GLN A 173 4.77 17.25 5.28
CA GLN A 173 5.58 17.84 4.21
C GLN A 173 4.88 17.74 2.85
N TYR A 174 4.36 16.57 2.52
CA TYR A 174 3.69 16.31 1.25
C TYR A 174 2.42 17.17 1.09
N LYS A 175 1.61 17.30 2.16
CA LYS A 175 0.46 18.21 2.17
C LYS A 175 0.87 19.66 1.94
N GLU A 176 1.92 20.14 2.63
CA GLU A 176 2.41 21.51 2.49
C GLU A 176 2.85 21.82 1.06
N GLU A 177 3.63 20.92 0.46
CA GLU A 177 4.11 21.04 -0.93
C GLU A 177 2.94 21.07 -1.92
N TYR A 178 1.99 20.14 -1.81
CA TYR A 178 0.92 19.99 -2.80
C TYR A 178 -0.23 21.01 -2.61
N THR A 179 -0.35 21.61 -1.44
CA THR A 179 -1.25 22.77 -1.22
C THR A 179 -0.81 24.00 -2.02
N GLN A 180 0.48 24.10 -2.34
CA GLN A 180 1.01 25.19 -3.19
C GLN A 180 0.64 25.02 -4.67
N ILE A 181 0.25 23.82 -5.11
CA ILE A 181 -0.13 23.55 -6.50
C ILE A 181 -1.61 23.90 -6.70
N PRO A 182 -1.97 24.91 -7.51
CA PRO A 182 -3.36 25.40 -7.61
C PRO A 182 -4.38 24.32 -8.00
N THR A 183 -3.99 23.38 -8.86
CA THR A 183 -4.87 22.29 -9.33
C THR A 183 -5.07 21.19 -8.29
N ARG A 184 -4.22 21.10 -7.27
CA ARG A 184 -4.31 20.08 -6.20
C ARG A 184 -4.74 20.64 -4.85
N ARG A 185 -4.67 21.96 -4.66
CA ARG A 185 -4.90 22.65 -3.37
C ARG A 185 -6.15 22.16 -2.63
N ALA A 186 -7.31 22.16 -3.29
CA ALA A 186 -8.58 21.82 -2.64
C ALA A 186 -8.61 20.39 -2.07
N GLU A 187 -7.96 19.43 -2.75
CA GLU A 187 -7.87 18.04 -2.32
C GLU A 187 -7.03 17.90 -1.05
N PHE A 188 -5.94 18.66 -0.93
CA PHE A 188 -5.04 18.60 0.23
C PHE A 188 -5.47 19.49 1.39
N GLU A 189 -6.11 20.63 1.14
CA GLU A 189 -6.62 21.51 2.21
C GLU A 189 -7.64 20.78 3.09
N SER A 190 -8.55 20.03 2.47
CA SER A 190 -9.59 19.24 3.16
C SER A 190 -9.06 18.01 3.90
N LEU A 191 -7.81 17.59 3.65
CA LEU A 191 -7.22 16.41 4.26
C LEU A 191 -6.86 16.66 5.74
N VAL A 192 -7.37 15.84 6.65
CA VAL A 192 -7.03 15.91 8.08
C VAL A 192 -5.82 15.04 8.37
N LEU A 193 -4.82 15.60 9.08
CA LEU A 193 -3.60 14.90 9.52
C LEU A 193 -3.52 14.83 11.06
N PRO A 194 -2.98 13.74 11.66
CA PRO A 194 -2.58 12.50 10.99
C PRO A 194 -3.79 11.81 10.32
N LEU A 195 -3.54 11.03 9.27
CA LEU A 195 -4.61 10.30 8.59
C LEU A 195 -5.33 9.40 9.61
N GLN A 196 -6.63 9.62 9.81
CA GLN A 196 -7.44 8.98 10.87
C GLN A 196 -8.08 7.70 10.43
#